data_AF-A0A2R6B8S2-F1
#
_entry.id   AF-A0A2R6B8S2-F1
#
_cell.length_a   1.000
_cell.length_b   1.000
_cell.length_c   1.000
_cell.angle_alpha   90.00
_cell.angle_beta   90.00
_cell.angle_gamma   90.00
#
_symmetry.space_group_name_H-M   'P 1'
#
loop_
_entity.id
_entity.type
_entity.pdbx_description
1 polymer ?
#
loop_
_entity_poly.entity_id
_entity_poly.type
_entity_poly.pdbx_seq_one_letter_code
_entity_poly.pdbx_strand_id
1 'polypeptide(L)' 'PEVAVWSDSISVIGREVFYMQAVHQESIVVPENIDAVRAVTGSVVEGGKSVMLTNQSLGLI' A
#
# COMPACT_ATOMS: atom_id res chain seq x y z
N PRO A 1 6.69 -1.29 -3.20
CA PRO A 1 6.38 -2.68 -2.86
C PRO A 1 4.92 -2.76 -2.52
N GLU A 2 4.27 -3.82 -2.97
CA GLU A 2 2.82 -3.91 -3.05
C GLU A 2 2.35 -5.23 -2.44
N VAL A 3 1.12 -5.26 -1.95
CA VAL A 3 0.46 -6.52 -1.61
C VAL A 3 0.05 -7.19 -2.91
N ALA A 4 0.54 -8.40 -3.15
CA ALA A 4 0.15 -9.19 -4.32
C ALA A 4 -1.09 -10.00 -3.99
N VAL A 5 -2.17 -9.82 -4.75
CA VAL A 5 -3.41 -10.60 -4.63
C VAL A 5 -3.52 -11.55 -5.82
N TRP A 6 -3.82 -12.83 -5.57
CA TRP A 6 -4.14 -13.76 -6.65
C TRP A 6 -5.57 -13.51 -7.13
N SER A 7 -5.74 -13.01 -8.36
CA SER A 7 -7.06 -12.74 -8.95
C SER A 7 -7.99 -13.93 -8.88
N ASP A 8 -7.47 -15.13 -9.16
CA ASP A 8 -8.24 -16.37 -9.24
C ASP A 8 -8.69 -16.87 -7.86
N SER A 9 -8.11 -16.32 -6.78
CA SER A 9 -8.51 -16.65 -5.41
C SER A 9 -9.71 -15.84 -4.92
N ILE A 10 -10.09 -14.77 -5.63
CA ILE A 10 -11.15 -13.85 -5.21
C ILE A 10 -12.50 -14.55 -5.39
N SER A 11 -13.23 -14.72 -4.30
CA SER A 11 -14.57 -15.31 -4.29
C SER A 11 -15.50 -14.66 -3.26
N VAL A 12 -16.81 -14.75 -3.48
CA VAL A 12 -17.84 -14.17 -2.61
C VAL A 12 -18.88 -15.23 -2.26
N ILE A 13 -19.15 -15.43 -0.96
CA ILE A 13 -20.21 -16.32 -0.47
C ILE A 13 -21.16 -15.50 0.41
N GLY A 14 -22.37 -15.24 -0.11
CA GLY A 14 -23.35 -14.39 0.57
C GLY A 14 -22.85 -12.96 0.76
N ARG A 15 -22.38 -12.63 1.97
CA ARG A 15 -21.84 -11.30 2.32
C ARG A 15 -20.34 -11.34 2.69
N GLU A 16 -19.66 -12.47 2.45
CA GLU A 16 -18.27 -12.68 2.82
C GLU A 16 -17.38 -12.79 1.57
N VAL A 17 -16.20 -12.17 1.62
CA VAL A 17 -15.19 -12.17 0.54
C VAL A 17 -13.99 -12.98 0.99
N PHE A 18 -13.54 -13.91 0.15
CA PHE A 18 -12.33 -14.69 0.35
C PHE A 18 -11.32 -14.35 -0.75
N TYR A 19 -10.04 -14.24 -0.39
CA TYR A 19 -8.94 -14.07 -1.33
C TYR A 19 -7.63 -14.48 -0.65
N MET A 20 -6.61 -14.75 -1.45
CA MET A 20 -5.25 -15.00 -1.03
C MET A 20 -4.37 -13.82 -1.41
N GLN A 21 -3.45 -13.47 -0.51
CA GLN A 21 -2.47 -12.42 -0.74
C GLN A 21 -1.08 -12.86 -0.29
N ALA A 22 -0.05 -12.29 -0.91
CA ALA A 22 1.35 -12.40 -0.49
C ALA A 22 1.91 -11.03 -0.12
N VAL A 23 2.88 -11.06 0.80
CA VAL A 23 3.54 -9.88 1.32
C VAL A 23 5.05 -10.07 1.14
N HIS A 24 5.70 -9.13 0.45
CA HIS A 24 7.16 -9.04 0.51
C HIS A 24 7.57 -8.34 1.80
N GLN A 25 7.82 -9.15 2.83
CA GLN A 25 8.00 -8.72 4.22
C GLN A 25 9.15 -7.74 4.43
N GLU A 26 10.18 -7.80 3.58
CA GLU A 26 11.38 -6.95 3.71
C GLU A 26 11.11 -5.50 3.30
N SER A 27 10.10 -5.25 2.47
CA SER A 27 9.94 -3.97 1.80
C SER A 27 8.56 -3.33 1.99
N ILE A 28 7.52 -4.11 2.33
CA ILE A 28 6.13 -3.60 2.36
C ILE A 28 5.94 -2.34 3.22
N VAL A 29 6.73 -2.18 4.29
CA VAL A 29 6.67 -1.02 5.19
C VAL A 29 7.53 0.18 4.76
N VAL A 30 8.35 0.04 3.73
CA VAL A 30 9.23 1.12 3.24
C VAL A 30 8.44 2.35 2.80
N PRO A 31 7.43 2.27 1.90
CA PRO A 31 6.64 3.44 1.52
C PRO A 31 5.93 4.08 2.74
N GLU A 32 5.40 3.25 3.64
CA GLU A 32 4.69 3.71 4.85
C GLU A 32 5.55 4.61 5.75
N ASN A 33 6.84 4.27 5.89
CA ASN A 33 7.76 5.07 6.71
C ASN A 33 8.04 6.44 6.07
N ILE A 34 8.09 6.53 4.75
CA ILE A 34 8.28 7.80 4.03
C ILE A 34 7.07 8.72 4.27
N ASP A 35 5.87 8.17 4.13
CA ASP A 35 4.64 8.93 4.35
C ASP A 35 4.46 9.33 5.82
N ALA A 36 4.82 8.46 6.75
CA ALA A 36 4.84 8.77 8.18
C ALA A 36 5.76 9.96 8.50
N VAL A 37 6.95 10.01 7.92
CA VAL A 37 7.87 11.17 8.08
C VAL A 37 7.21 12.45 7.58
N ARG A 38 6.54 12.43 6.42
CA ARG A 38 5.87 13.64 5.91
C ARG A 38 4.71 14.08 6.80
N ALA A 39 3.96 13.13 7.34
CA ALA A 39 2.86 13.39 8.26
C ALA A 39 3.33 14.02 9.57
N VAL A 40 4.32 13.42 10.25
CA VAL A 40 4.79 13.92 11.57
C VAL A 40 5.52 15.26 11.46
N THR A 41 6.15 15.54 10.32
CA THR A 41 6.83 16.83 10.07
C THR A 41 5.88 17.91 9.55
N GLY A 42 4.66 17.54 9.15
CA GLY A 42 3.71 18.45 8.49
C GLY A 42 4.18 18.95 7.11
N SER A 43 5.17 18.30 6.49
CA SER A 43 5.71 18.72 5.18
C SER A 43 4.74 18.44 4.02
N VAL A 44 3.85 17.46 4.18
CA VAL A 44 2.70 17.24 3.30
C VAL A 44 1.47 16.98 4.17
N VAL A 45 0.45 17.83 4.05
CA VAL A 45 -0.76 17.78 4.89
C VAL A 45 -1.79 16.77 4.37
N GLU A 46 -1.88 16.63 3.05
CA GLU A 46 -2.85 15.76 2.40
C GLU A 46 -2.25 14.36 2.20
N GLY A 47 -2.84 13.35 2.84
CA GLY A 47 -2.31 11.98 2.82
C GLY A 47 -2.21 11.38 1.42
N GLY A 48 -3.22 11.57 0.57
CA GLY A 48 -3.22 11.07 -0.81
C GLY A 48 -2.07 11.63 -1.63
N LYS A 49 -1.79 12.94 -1.50
CA LYS A 49 -0.61 13.57 -2.09
C LYS A 49 0.71 12.97 -1.60
N SER A 50 0.85 12.62 -0.32
CA SER A 50 2.08 11.99 0.18
C SER A 50 2.31 10.63 -0.47
N VAL A 51 1.27 9.79 -0.49
CA VAL A 51 1.30 8.45 -1.12
C VAL A 51 1.67 8.56 -2.60
N MET A 52 1.05 9.49 -3.35
CA MET A 52 1.38 9.70 -4.77
C MET A 52 2.87 10.04 -4.98
N LEU A 53 3.42 10.93 -4.15
CA LEU A 53 4.85 11.30 -4.22
C LEU A 53 5.75 10.11 -3.89
N THR A 54 5.40 9.33 -2.87
CA THR A 54 6.13 8.11 -2.50
C THR A 54 6.11 7.10 -3.63
N ASN A 55 4.93 6.77 -4.17
CA ASN A 55 4.77 5.82 -5.27
C ASN A 55 5.55 6.26 -6.52
N GLN A 56 5.45 7.53 -6.91
CA GLN A 56 6.21 8.06 -8.04
C GLN A 56 7.72 7.95 -7.81
N SER A 57 8.19 8.26 -6.60
CA SER A 57 9.63 8.24 -6.28
C SER A 57 10.23 6.84 -6.23
N LEU A 58 9.43 5.85 -5.82
CA LEU A 58 9.84 4.46 -5.68
C LEU A 58 9.49 3.60 -6.92
N GLY A 59 8.82 4.19 -7.93
CA GLY A 59 8.39 3.47 -9.13
C GLY A 59 7.32 2.42 -8.87
N LEU A 60 6.41 2.69 -7.93
CA LEU A 60 5.33 1.78 -7.53
C LEU A 60 4.12 1.90 -8.44
N ILE A 61 3.35 0.81 -8.52
CA ILE A 61 2.20 0.64 -9.42
C ILE A 61 0.91 1.14 -8.77
#